data_AF-A0A380G1L0-F1
#
_entry.id   AF-A0A380G1L0-F1
#
_cell.length_a   1.000
_cell.length_b   1.000
_cell.length_c   1.000
_cell.angle_alpha   90.00
_cell.angle_beta   90.00
_cell.angle_gamma   90.00
#
_symmetry.space_group_name_H-M   'P 1'
#
loop_
_entity.id
_entity.type
_entity.pdbx_description
1 polymer ?
#
loop_
_entity_poly.entity_id
_entity_poly.type
_entity_poly.pdbx_seq_one_letter_code
_entity_poly.pdbx_strand_id
1 'polypeptide(L)'
;MTPGIYWKLLVAYIKGSVNIEFEDKNLREMLDKNYIDSEPGETFYVNGFPLRGTTTKRFITTDGRKAFWKTTFKVLIPSITGVFGTLLALLKLLVSN
;
A
#
# COMPACT_ATOMS: atom_id res chain seq x y z
N MET A 1 0.79 -8.89 -5.76
CA MET A 1 0.31 -7.60 -5.23
C MET A 1 0.24 -6.65 -6.39
N THR A 2 -0.91 -6.02 -6.63
CA THR A 2 -1.08 -5.09 -7.75
C THR A 2 -0.37 -3.76 -7.47
N PRO A 3 -0.01 -2.98 -8.50
CA PRO A 3 0.57 -1.65 -8.32
C PRO A 3 -0.34 -0.71 -7.50
N GLY A 4 -1.66 -0.82 -7.68
CA GLY A 4 -2.63 -0.02 -6.93
C GLY A 4 -2.64 -0.31 -5.43
N ILE A 5 -2.55 -1.59 -5.05
CA ILE A 5 -2.41 -1.99 -3.64
C ILE A 5 -1.08 -1.49 -3.08
N TYR A 6 0.00 -1.67 -3.83
CA TYR A 6 1.33 -1.23 -3.41
C TYR A 6 1.36 0.28 -3.10
N TRP A 7 0.81 1.11 -4.00
CA TRP A 7 0.74 2.55 -3.80
C TRP A 7 -0.02 2.94 -2.53
N LYS A 8 -1.16 2.29 -2.27
CA LYS A 8 -1.94 2.55 -1.06
C LYS A 8 -1.22 2.15 0.21
N LEU A 9 -0.53 1.01 0.20
CA LEU A 9 0.29 0.57 1.33
C LEU A 9 1.47 1.51 1.55
N LEU A 10 2.08 2.05 0.49
CA LEU A 10 3.12 3.07 0.60
C LEU A 10 2.59 4.34 1.28
N VAL A 11 1.44 4.86 0.83
CA VAL A 11 0.80 6.03 1.43
C VAL A 11 0.47 5.77 2.90
N ALA A 12 -0.14 4.62 3.21
CA ALA A 12 -0.46 4.23 4.58
C ALA A 12 0.78 4.03 5.45
N TYR A 13 1.88 3.52 4.89
CA TYR A 13 3.15 3.35 5.60
C TYR A 13 3.76 4.70 5.97
N ILE A 14 3.74 5.69 5.07
CA ILE A 14 4.30 7.03 5.30
C ILE A 14 3.41 7.86 6.24
N LYS A 15 2.09 7.84 6.01
CA LYS A 15 1.13 8.71 6.71
C LYS A 15 0.47 8.05 7.92
N GLY A 16 0.77 6.78 8.20
CA GLY A 16 0.07 5.95 9.17
C GLY A 16 -1.29 5.46 8.71
N SER A 17 -1.95 6.15 7.78
CA SER A 17 -3.28 5.80 7.27
C SER A 17 -3.49 6.19 5.80
N VAL A 18 -4.51 5.61 5.17
CA VAL A 18 -4.93 5.92 3.80
C VAL A 18 -6.46 5.92 3.73
N ASN A 19 -7.03 6.85 2.98
CA ASN A 19 -8.46 6.86 2.69
C ASN A 19 -8.73 5.96 1.48
N ILE A 20 -9.57 4.94 1.66
CA ILE A 20 -9.99 4.02 0.62
C ILE A 20 -11.52 3.95 0.62
N GLU A 21 -12.12 4.36 -0.50
CA GLU A 21 -13.56 4.29 -0.71
C GLU A 21 -14.05 2.84 -0.79
N PHE A 22 -15.32 2.62 -0.43
CA PHE A 22 -15.93 1.29 -0.41
C PHE A 22 -16.00 0.63 -1.79
N GLU A 23 -16.09 1.43 -2.86
CA GLU A 23 -16.15 0.95 -4.25
C GLU A 23 -14.78 0.66 -4.85
N ASP A 24 -13.70 0.90 -4.10
CA ASP A 24 -12.37 0.72 -4.66
C ASP A 24 -12.09 -0.75 -4.99
N LYS A 25 -11.73 -0.99 -6.25
CA LYS A 25 -11.44 -2.33 -6.78
C LYS A 25 -10.38 -3.13 -6.01
N ASN A 26 -9.49 -2.45 -5.28
CA ASN A 26 -8.44 -3.10 -4.50
C ASN A 26 -8.83 -3.33 -3.04
N LEU A 27 -9.91 -2.70 -2.54
CA LEU A 27 -10.29 -2.73 -1.14
C LEU A 27 -10.54 -4.17 -0.65
N ARG A 28 -11.33 -4.93 -1.42
CA ARG A 28 -11.69 -6.30 -1.07
C ARG A 28 -10.45 -7.19 -0.94
N GLU A 29 -9.53 -7.13 -1.91
CA GLU A 29 -8.29 -7.90 -1.84
C GLU A 29 -7.42 -7.49 -0.65
N MET A 30 -7.36 -6.19 -0.31
CA MET A 30 -6.58 -5.70 0.82
C MET A 30 -7.17 -6.14 2.16
N LEU A 31 -8.49 -6.26 2.28
CA LEU A 31 -9.16 -6.78 3.47
C LEU A 31 -9.01 -8.30 3.59
N ASP A 32 -9.24 -9.04 2.49
CA ASP A 32 -9.11 -10.51 2.47
C ASP A 32 -7.69 -10.97 2.83
N LYS A 33 -6.68 -10.17 2.47
CA LYS A 33 -5.27 -10.45 2.78
C LYS A 33 -4.78 -9.82 4.08
N ASN A 34 -5.67 -9.22 4.87
CA ASN A 34 -5.35 -8.54 6.11
C ASN A 34 -4.23 -7.48 5.95
N TYR A 35 -4.18 -6.75 4.84
CA TYR A 35 -3.16 -5.71 4.63
C TYR A 35 -3.51 -4.38 5.29
N ILE A 36 -4.80 -4.15 5.49
CA ILE A 36 -5.33 -2.94 6.09
C ILE A 36 -6.41 -3.28 7.10
N ASP A 37 -6.52 -2.44 8.12
CA ASP A 37 -7.62 -2.47 9.08
C ASP A 37 -8.38 -1.14 9.01
N SER A 38 -9.65 -1.15 9.39
CA SER A 38 -10.50 0.03 9.31
C SER A 38 -10.55 0.73 10.66
N GLU A 39 -10.53 2.06 10.66
CA GLU A 39 -10.88 2.78 11.89
C GLU A 39 -12.33 2.43 12.22
N PRO A 40 -12.62 1.95 13.44
CA PRO A 40 -14.01 1.81 13.86
C PRO A 40 -14.64 3.21 13.85
N GLY A 41 -15.70 3.35 13.06
CA GLY A 41 -16.48 4.59 13.02
C GLY A 41 -17.33 4.75 14.27
N GLU A 42 -18.04 5.88 14.32
CA GLU A 42 -18.99 6.15 15.39
C GLU A 42 -20.06 5.06 15.47
N THR A 43 -20.49 4.75 16.69
CA THR A 43 -21.61 3.83 16.91
C THR A 43 -22.90 4.64 16.84
N PHE A 44 -23.81 4.27 15.94
CA PHE A 44 -25.12 4.89 15.82
C PHE A 44 -26.21 3.86 16.09
N TYR A 45 -27.35 4.33 16.59
CA TYR A 45 -28.47 3.46 16.98
C TYR A 45 -29.57 3.51 15.92
N VAL A 46 -29.93 2.35 15.37
CA VAL A 46 -31.08 2.20 14.48
C VAL A 46 -32.09 1.28 15.16
N ASN A 47 -33.28 1.79 15.47
CA ASN A 47 -34.32 1.07 16.21
C ASN A 47 -33.83 0.44 17.54
N GLY A 48 -32.93 1.12 18.27
CA GLY A 48 -32.36 0.64 19.53
C GLY A 48 -31.20 -0.36 19.37
N PHE A 49 -30.85 -0.76 18.15
CA PHE A 49 -29.68 -1.62 17.89
C PHE A 49 -28.44 -0.77 17.61
N PRO A 50 -27.32 -1.00 18.32
CA PRO A 50 -26.07 -0.32 18.04
C PRO A 50 -25.46 -0.87 16.73
N LEU A 51 -25.32 -0.02 15.74
CA LEU A 51 -24.59 -0.28 14.51
C LEU A 51 -23.26 0.46 14.56
N ARG A 52 -22.17 -0.26 14.33
CA ARG A 52 -20.83 0.32 14.28
C ARG A 52 -20.58 0.84 12.87
N GLY A 53 -20.42 2.14 12.73
CA GLY A 53 -20.01 2.74 11.47
C GLY A 53 -18.65 2.22 11.03
N THR A 54 -18.45 2.13 9.71
CA THR A 54 -17.13 1.89 9.13
C THR A 54 -16.69 3.19 8.45
N THR A 55 -15.45 3.62 8.70
CA THR A 55 -14.90 4.78 7.99
C THR A 55 -14.16 4.34 6.72
N THR A 56 -13.91 5.31 5.83
CA THR A 56 -13.02 5.12 4.67
C THR A 56 -11.54 5.19 5.07
N LYS A 57 -11.23 5.57 6.30
CA LYS A 57 -9.86 5.68 6.81
C LYS A 57 -9.36 4.33 7.26
N ARG A 58 -8.25 3.89 6.65
CA ARG A 58 -7.68 2.56 6.84
C ARG A 58 -6.23 2.66 7.28
N PHE A 59 -5.83 1.77 8.18
CA PHE A 59 -4.47 1.69 8.72
C PHE A 59 -3.75 0.47 8.17
N ILE A 60 -2.45 0.58 7.93
CA ILE A 60 -1.67 -0.57 7.49
C ILE A 60 -1.45 -1.53 8.66
N THR A 61 -1.74 -2.81 8.44
CA THR A 61 -1.49 -3.85 9.45
C THR A 61 -0.03 -4.29 9.43
N THR A 62 0.36 -5.12 10.39
CA THR A 62 1.67 -5.78 10.38
C THR A 62 1.86 -6.68 9.15
N ASP A 63 0.82 -7.39 8.70
CA ASP A 63 0.90 -8.24 7.51
C ASP A 63 0.99 -7.42 6.22
N GLY A 64 0.27 -6.29 6.16
CA GLY A 64 0.40 -5.30 5.09
C GLY A 64 1.82 -4.75 5.00
N ARG A 65 2.44 -4.42 6.14
CA ARG A 65 3.85 -3.97 6.19
C ARG A 65 4.81 -5.05 5.69
N LYS A 66 4.65 -6.31 6.12
CA LYS A 66 5.48 -7.43 5.64
C LYS A 66 5.32 -7.63 4.14
N ALA A 67 4.09 -7.61 3.63
CA ALA A 67 3.81 -7.77 2.21
C ALA A 67 4.41 -6.64 1.38
N PHE A 68 4.26 -5.38 1.84
CA PHE A 68 4.88 -4.21 1.24
C PHE A 68 6.39 -4.39 1.11
N TRP A 69 7.10 -4.65 2.22
CA TRP A 69 8.55 -4.82 2.22
C TRP A 69 9.01 -6.01 1.37
N LYS A 70 8.27 -7.12 1.39
CA LYS A 70 8.57 -8.27 0.52
C LYS A 70 8.57 -7.89 -0.96
N THR A 71 7.61 -7.08 -1.41
CA THR A 71 7.59 -6.59 -2.79
C THR A 71 8.68 -5.55 -3.05
N THR A 72 8.92 -4.64 -2.10
CA THR A 72 9.99 -3.63 -2.22
C THR A 72 11.36 -4.27 -2.40
N PHE A 73 11.72 -5.24 -1.56
CA PHE A 73 12.99 -5.94 -1.66
C PHE A 73 13.09 -6.88 -2.86
N LYS A 74 11.99 -7.53 -3.24
CA LYS A 74 12.03 -8.52 -4.34
C LYS A 74 12.02 -7.88 -5.72
N VAL A 75 11.34 -6.75 -5.88
CA VAL A 75 11.06 -6.17 -7.22
C VAL A 75 11.70 -4.80 -7.35
N LEU A 76 11.35 -3.86 -6.47
CA LEU A 76 11.76 -2.46 -6.64
C LEU A 76 13.26 -2.25 -6.50
N ILE A 77 13.86 -2.75 -5.42
CA ILE A 77 15.30 -2.55 -5.18
C ILE A 77 16.14 -3.13 -6.33
N PRO A 78 15.98 -4.41 -6.73
CA PRO A 78 16.74 -4.97 -7.85
C PRO A 78 16.52 -4.22 -9.17
N SER A 79 15.28 -3.82 -9.47
CA SER A 79 14.98 -3.06 -10.69
C SER A 79 15.65 -1.69 -10.69
N ILE A 80 15.61 -0.98 -9.56
CA ILE A 80 16.27 0.33 -9.42
C ILE A 80 17.79 0.16 -9.57
N THR A 81 18.40 -0.79 -8.88
CA THR A 81 19.84 -1.06 -8.98
C THR A 81 20.24 -1.41 -10.41
N GLY A 82 19.44 -2.23 -11.10
CA GLY A 82 19.66 -2.56 -12.51
C GLY A 82 19.64 -1.32 -13.41
N VAL A 83 18.60 -0.49 -13.31
CA VAL A 83 18.47 0.74 -14.10
C VAL A 83 19.62 1.71 -13.83
N PHE A 84 19.98 1.93 -12.56
CA PHE A 84 21.14 2.77 -12.23
C PHE A 84 22.45 2.20 -12.75
N GLY A 85 22.64 0.88 -12.68
CA GLY A 85 23.80 0.21 -13.26
C GLY A 85 23.90 0.42 -14.76
N THR A 86 22.80 0.27 -15.50
CA THR A 86 22.74 0.52 -16.93
C THR A 86 23.01 1.99 -17.26
N LEU A 87 22.41 2.93 -16.50
CA LEU A 87 22.63 4.35 -16.70
C LEU A 87 24.08 4.75 -16.48
N LEU A 88 24.72 4.22 -15.42
CA LEU A 88 26.13 4.46 -15.14
C LEU A 88 27.04 3.88 -16.24
N ALA A 89 26.71 2.70 -16.76
CA ALA A 89 27.44 2.10 -17.88
C ALA A 89 27.33 2.95 -19.15
N LEU A 90 26.14 3.46 -19.46
CA LEU A 90 25.90 4.36 -20.59
C LEU A 90 26.65 5.69 -20.42
N LEU A 91 26.62 6.29 -19.23
CA LEU A 91 27.36 7.52 -18.94
C LEU A 91 28.88 7.31 -19.10
N LYS A 92 29.41 6.17 -18.64
CA LYS A 92 30.83 5.83 -18.86
C LYS A 92 31.17 5.72 -20.34
N LEU A 93 30.33 5.07 -21.14
CA LEU A 93 30.53 4.97 -22.59
C LEU A 93 30.49 6.35 -23.27
N LEU A 94 29.61 7.24 -22.81
CA LEU A 94 29.46 8.58 -23.38
C LEU A 94 30.64 9.50 -23.06
N VAL A 95 31.28 9.34 -21.90
CA VAL A 95 32.45 10.13 -21.46
C VAL A 95 33.76 9.55 -21.99
N SER A 96 33.81 8.24 -22.26
CA SER A 96 34.99 7.54 -22.76
C SER A 96 35.15 7.60 -24.29
N ASN A 97 34.22 8.26 -25.00
CA ASN A 97 34.18 8.42 -26.45
C ASN A 97 34.19 9.90 -26.81
#